data_AF-A0A1J3KA43-F1
#
_entry.id   AF-A0A1J3KA43-F1
#
_cell.length_a   1.000
_cell.length_b   1.000
_cell.length_c   1.000
_cell.angle_alpha   90.00
_cell.angle_beta   90.00
_cell.angle_gamma   90.00
#
_symmetry.space_group_name_H-M   'P 1'
#
loop_
_entity.id
_entity.type
_entity.pdbx_description
1 polymer ?
#
loop_
_entity_poly.entity_id
_entity_poly.type
_entity_poly.pdbx_seq_one_letter_code
_entity_poly.pdbx_strand_id
1 'polypeptide(L)'
;VGIPPFYSQNVNEMYNKIQHGVLRFPPFLSENCKSLIVALLNRDPKKRLGSKDDIEDIKAHPFFKDISWDKMMKKAIDPPYKPKVKATDDTSNFDATFTNEPVVDSVIASSALSQTMADSSDAFKDFTFNPKGGALLD
;
A
#
# COMPACT_ATOMS: atom_id res chain seq x y z
N VAL A 1 -0.33 20.20 0.13
CA VAL A 1 -0.29 19.12 -0.90
C VAL A 1 -0.05 17.80 -0.16
N GLY A 2 -0.59 16.68 -0.63
CA GLY A 2 -0.55 15.41 0.13
C GLY A 2 -1.78 15.12 1.00
N ILE A 3 -2.93 15.75 0.69
CA ILE A 3 -4.23 15.45 1.32
C ILE A 3 -5.02 14.56 0.35
N PRO A 4 -5.87 13.63 0.84
CA PRO A 4 -6.76 12.86 -0.04
C PRO A 4 -7.59 13.76 -0.98
N PRO A 5 -7.84 13.33 -2.23
CA PRO A 5 -8.50 14.18 -3.24
C PRO A 5 -9.95 14.54 -2.90
N PHE A 6 -10.62 13.74 -2.07
CA PHE A 6 -12.00 13.95 -1.64
C PHE A 6 -12.11 14.03 -0.12
N TYR A 7 -11.31 14.87 0.53
CA TYR A 7 -11.32 14.99 1.99
C TYR A 7 -12.49 15.86 2.52
N SER A 8 -13.08 15.44 3.63
CA SER A 8 -13.92 16.27 4.51
C SER A 8 -13.80 15.75 5.95
N GLN A 9 -13.94 16.64 6.94
CA GLN A 9 -14.08 16.23 8.35
C GLN A 9 -15.42 15.54 8.61
N ASN A 10 -16.44 15.86 7.82
CA ASN A 10 -17.73 15.19 7.85
C ASN A 10 -17.71 13.97 6.91
N VAL A 11 -17.89 12.77 7.47
CA VAL A 11 -17.85 11.50 6.72
C VAL A 11 -18.92 11.43 5.62
N ASN A 12 -20.12 11.95 5.88
CA ASN A 12 -21.20 11.94 4.88
C ASN A 12 -20.86 12.84 3.69
N GLU A 13 -20.27 14.02 3.95
CA GLU A 13 -19.78 14.89 2.88
C GLU A 13 -18.60 14.26 2.12
N MET A 14 -17.71 13.56 2.83
CA MET A 14 -16.60 12.83 2.23
C MET A 14 -17.11 11.77 1.23
N TYR A 15 -18.13 11.00 1.61
CA TYR A 15 -18.78 10.04 0.71
C TYR A 15 -19.45 10.71 -0.49
N ASN A 16 -20.17 11.81 -0.25
CA ASN A 16 -20.76 12.58 -1.35
C ASN A 16 -19.67 13.08 -2.32
N LYS A 17 -18.54 13.59 -1.80
CA LYS A 17 -17.40 14.02 -2.63
C LYS A 17 -16.78 12.86 -3.42
N ILE A 18 -16.65 11.67 -2.85
CA ILE A 18 -16.19 10.48 -3.59
C ILE A 18 -17.15 10.16 -4.74
N GLN A 19 -18.46 10.12 -4.46
CA GLN A 19 -19.48 9.75 -5.44
C GLN A 19 -19.69 10.80 -6.54
N HIS A 20 -19.55 12.10 -6.23
CA HIS A 20 -20.01 13.18 -7.12
C HIS A 20 -19.04 14.35 -7.26
N GLY A 21 -18.05 14.49 -6.37
CA GLY A 21 -17.12 15.63 -6.35
C GLY A 21 -16.25 15.74 -7.62
N VAL A 22 -15.83 16.96 -7.94
CA VAL A 22 -14.89 17.19 -9.04
C VAL A 22 -13.46 17.16 -8.49
N LEU A 23 -12.57 16.45 -9.17
CA LEU A 23 -11.14 16.45 -8.83
C LEU A 23 -10.56 17.86 -9.04
N ARG A 24 -9.84 18.36 -8.04
CA ARG A 24 -9.13 19.64 -8.10
C ARG A 24 -7.64 19.40 -8.09
N PHE A 25 -6.96 19.93 -9.10
CA PHE A 25 -5.52 19.75 -9.28
C PHE A 25 -4.78 21.05 -8.97
N PRO A 26 -3.71 21.01 -8.15
CA PRO A 26 -2.78 22.12 -8.04
C PRO A 26 -2.12 22.45 -9.39
N PRO A 27 -1.73 23.72 -9.62
CA PRO A 27 -1.22 24.18 -10.92
C PRO A 27 0.14 23.56 -11.30
N PHE A 28 0.93 23.10 -10.33
CA PHE A 28 2.27 22.54 -10.56
C PHE A 28 2.27 21.10 -11.11
N LEU A 29 1.11 20.43 -11.18
CA LEU A 29 1.03 19.07 -11.72
C LEU A 29 1.13 19.09 -13.25
N SER A 30 1.92 18.19 -13.82
CA SER A 30 2.00 17.99 -15.26
C SER A 30 0.71 17.40 -15.83
N GLU A 31 0.45 17.65 -17.12
CA GLU A 31 -0.76 17.13 -17.78
C GLU A 31 -0.82 15.60 -17.78
N ASN A 32 0.31 14.91 -18.02
CA ASN A 32 0.38 13.46 -17.92
C ASN A 32 0.07 12.94 -16.51
N CYS A 33 0.42 13.69 -15.46
CA CYS A 33 0.08 13.31 -14.09
C CYS A 33 -1.42 13.48 -13.84
N LYS A 34 -2.00 14.60 -14.26
CA LYS A 34 -3.44 14.87 -14.15
C LYS A 34 -4.25 13.81 -14.91
N SER A 35 -3.87 13.49 -16.15
CA SER A 35 -4.56 12.50 -16.98
C SER A 35 -4.53 11.11 -16.34
N LEU A 36 -3.38 10.71 -15.77
CA LEU A 36 -3.26 9.44 -15.05
C LEU A 36 -4.24 9.38 -13.87
N ILE A 37 -4.26 10.43 -13.03
CA ILE A 37 -5.12 10.48 -11.83
C ILE A 37 -6.60 10.43 -12.23
N VAL A 38 -7.01 11.18 -13.27
CA VAL A 38 -8.39 11.15 -13.77
C VAL A 38 -8.77 9.75 -14.28
N ALA A 39 -7.87 9.08 -15.00
CA ALA A 39 -8.13 7.75 -15.56
C ALA A 39 -8.22 6.66 -14.47
N LEU A 40 -7.37 6.73 -13.44
CA LEU A 40 -7.40 5.80 -12.29
C LEU A 40 -8.60 6.07 -11.36
N LEU A 41 -9.00 7.32 -11.19
CA LEU A 41 -10.14 7.70 -10.34
C LEU A 41 -11.46 7.78 -11.11
N ASN A 42 -11.56 7.09 -12.25
CA ASN A 42 -12.82 6.97 -12.97
C ASN A 42 -13.86 6.23 -12.11
N ARG A 43 -15.05 6.82 -12.00
CA ARG A 43 -16.14 6.28 -11.18
C ARG A 43 -16.73 5.02 -11.77
N ASP A 44 -16.78 4.92 -13.09
CA ASP A 44 -17.21 3.71 -13.78
C ASP A 44 -16.04 2.70 -13.79
N PRO A 45 -16.13 1.58 -13.05
CA PRO A 45 -15.03 0.61 -12.97
C PRO A 45 -14.68 0.02 -14.33
N LYS A 46 -15.62 -0.04 -15.28
CA LYS A 46 -15.39 -0.57 -16.64
C LYS A 46 -14.63 0.41 -17.55
N LYS A 47 -14.51 1.67 -17.13
CA LYS A 47 -13.77 2.73 -17.82
C LYS A 47 -12.53 3.18 -17.04
N ARG A 48 -12.28 2.58 -15.89
CA ARG A 48 -11.11 2.87 -15.07
C ARG A 48 -9.87 2.30 -15.76
N LEU A 49 -8.78 3.07 -15.76
CA LEU A 49 -7.52 2.57 -16.30
C LEU A 49 -7.13 1.24 -15.64
N GLY A 50 -6.78 0.25 -16.45
CA GLY A 50 -6.51 -1.13 -16.00
C GLY A 50 -7.75 -2.03 -15.96
N SER A 51 -8.92 -1.57 -16.38
CA SER A 51 -10.11 -2.43 -16.44
C SER A 51 -10.17 -3.33 -17.68
N LYS A 52 -9.34 -3.08 -18.70
CA LYS A 52 -9.35 -3.84 -19.97
C LYS A 52 -8.17 -4.80 -20.03
N ASP A 53 -6.96 -4.25 -20.00
CA ASP A 53 -5.71 -5.03 -20.13
C ASP A 53 -4.85 -4.98 -18.84
N ASP A 54 -5.51 -4.77 -17.69
CA ASP A 54 -4.91 -4.75 -16.36
C ASP A 54 -3.66 -3.85 -16.28
N ILE A 55 -2.51 -4.41 -15.92
CA ILE A 55 -1.30 -3.65 -15.71
C ILE A 55 -0.74 -3.06 -17.01
N GLU A 56 -1.02 -3.66 -18.17
CA GLU A 56 -0.46 -3.20 -19.44
C GLU A 56 -1.02 -1.84 -19.86
N ASP A 57 -2.31 -1.58 -19.58
CA ASP A 57 -2.94 -0.25 -19.73
C ASP A 57 -2.20 0.81 -18.90
N ILE A 58 -1.83 0.45 -17.67
CA ILE A 58 -1.16 1.37 -16.73
C ILE A 58 0.27 1.63 -17.19
N LYS A 59 1.02 0.59 -17.55
CA LYS A 59 2.41 0.70 -18.03
C LYS A 59 2.52 1.55 -19.30
N ALA A 60 1.53 1.46 -20.19
CA ALA A 60 1.48 2.19 -21.45
C ALA A 60 1.12 3.68 -21.28
N HIS A 61 0.66 4.11 -20.10
CA HIS A 61 0.23 5.48 -19.89
C HIS A 61 1.42 6.48 -20.02
N PRO A 62 1.27 7.64 -20.69
CA PRO A 62 2.36 8.60 -20.94
C PRO A 62 3.08 9.16 -19.71
N PHE A 63 2.49 9.02 -18.53
CA PHE A 63 3.13 9.36 -17.25
C PHE A 63 4.36 8.48 -16.97
N PHE A 64 4.33 7.21 -17.40
CA PHE A 64 5.41 6.24 -17.16
C PHE A 64 6.34 6.04 -18.37
N LYS A 65 6.26 6.91 -19.38
CA LYS A 65 7.02 6.78 -20.64
C LYS A 65 8.55 6.64 -20.45
N ASP A 66 9.08 7.22 -19.37
CA ASP A 66 10.52 7.24 -19.09
C ASP A 66 10.97 6.04 -18.23
N ILE A 67 10.04 5.14 -17.88
CA ILE A 67 10.31 3.95 -17.06
C ILE A 67 10.56 2.74 -17.95
N SER A 68 11.72 2.10 -17.76
CA SER A 68 11.96 0.75 -18.25
C SER A 68 11.50 -0.27 -17.20
N TRP A 69 10.35 -0.88 -17.44
CA TRP A 69 9.76 -1.88 -16.54
C TRP A 69 10.68 -3.08 -16.31
N ASP A 70 11.39 -3.54 -17.33
CA ASP A 70 12.36 -4.63 -17.21
C ASP A 70 13.53 -4.28 -16.27
N LYS A 71 14.07 -3.06 -16.38
CA LYS A 71 15.13 -2.59 -15.48
C LYS A 71 14.60 -2.42 -14.05
N MET A 72 13.37 -1.92 -13.90
CA MET A 72 12.73 -1.78 -12.60
C MET A 72 12.60 -3.14 -11.89
N MET A 73 12.09 -4.17 -12.59
CA MET A 73 11.92 -5.52 -12.04
C MET A 73 13.25 -6.18 -11.66
N LYS A 74 14.31 -5.89 -12.41
CA LYS A 74 15.69 -6.34 -12.12
C LYS A 74 16.39 -5.49 -11.05
N LYS A 75 15.70 -4.53 -10.43
CA LYS A 75 16.27 -3.56 -9.46
C LYS A 75 17.48 -2.79 -10.03
N ALA A 76 17.49 -2.55 -11.34
CA ALA A 76 18.58 -1.90 -12.08
C ALA A 76 18.35 -0.39 -12.31
N ILE A 77 17.34 0.19 -11.67
CA ILE A 77 17.07 1.64 -11.65
C ILE A 77 17.45 2.13 -10.26
N ASP A 78 18.34 3.12 -10.17
CA ASP A 78 18.66 3.77 -8.91
C ASP A 78 17.41 4.47 -8.35
N PRO A 79 16.98 4.17 -7.11
CA PRO A 79 15.84 4.84 -6.52
C PRO A 79 16.18 6.32 -6.28
N PRO A 80 15.23 7.24 -6.51
CA PRO A 80 15.46 8.68 -6.33
C PRO A 80 15.67 9.07 -4.86
N TYR A 81 15.27 8.20 -3.92
CA TYR A 81 15.48 8.35 -2.49
C TYR A 81 16.08 7.05 -1.94
N LYS A 82 17.19 7.18 -1.20
CA LYS A 82 17.82 6.09 -0.45
C LYS A 82 17.72 6.43 1.04
N PRO A 83 16.94 5.68 1.84
CA PRO A 83 16.80 5.96 3.27
C PRO A 83 18.13 5.80 3.98
N LYS A 84 18.34 6.56 5.05
CA LYS A 84 19.54 6.43 5.89
C LYS A 84 19.35 5.23 6.80
N VAL A 85 20.27 4.26 6.68
CA VAL A 85 20.31 3.06 7.51
C VAL A 85 21.74 2.93 8.01
N LYS A 86 21.92 2.87 9.33
CA LYS A 86 23.24 2.85 9.99
C LYS A 86 23.77 1.44 10.20
N ALA A 87 22.87 0.49 10.45
CA ALA A 87 23.17 -0.89 10.79
C ALA A 87 21.98 -1.80 10.47
N THR A 88 22.17 -3.12 10.58
CA THR A 88 21.14 -4.13 10.28
C THR A 88 19.96 -4.10 11.25
N ASP A 89 20.15 -3.58 12.46
CA ASP A 89 19.15 -3.42 13.52
C ASP A 89 18.64 -1.98 13.65
N ASP A 90 18.93 -1.10 12.68
CA ASP A 90 18.55 0.31 12.73
C ASP A 90 17.03 0.51 12.60
N THR A 91 16.40 0.97 13.68
CA THR A 91 14.96 1.26 13.74
C THR A 91 14.63 2.74 13.51
N SER A 92 15.59 3.59 13.12
CA SER A 92 15.42 5.05 13.02
C SER A 92 14.42 5.52 11.95
N ASN A 93 14.00 4.65 11.03
CA ASN A 93 12.96 4.94 10.04
C ASN A 93 11.55 4.51 10.51
N PHE A 94 11.40 4.05 11.75
CA PHE A 94 10.12 3.70 12.39
C PHE A 94 9.75 4.74 13.46
N ASP A 95 8.47 4.80 13.83
CA ASP A 95 7.99 5.74 14.83
C ASP A 95 8.49 5.36 16.24
N ALA A 96 9.05 6.34 16.96
CA ALA A 96 9.60 6.15 18.29
C ALA A 96 8.56 5.67 19.31
N THR A 97 7.28 5.94 19.08
CA THR A 97 6.18 5.44 19.90
C THR A 97 6.25 3.92 20.02
N PHE A 98 6.50 3.22 18.91
CA PHE A 98 6.55 1.75 18.88
C PHE A 98 7.93 1.22 19.25
N THR A 99 9.01 1.85 18.77
CA THR A 99 10.37 1.34 19.04
C THR A 99 10.79 1.51 20.50
N ASN A 100 10.10 2.38 21.25
CA ASN A 100 10.29 2.54 22.70
C ASN A 100 9.43 1.57 23.53
N GLU A 101 8.47 0.87 22.92
CA GLU A 101 7.71 -0.17 23.62
C GLU A 101 8.60 -1.40 23.87
N PRO A 102 8.42 -2.09 25.01
CA PRO A 102 9.15 -3.31 25.28
C PRO A 102 8.74 -4.42 24.31
N VAL A 103 9.71 -5.17 23.79
CA VAL A 103 9.48 -6.34 22.92
C VAL A 103 9.04 -7.52 23.79
N VAL A 104 7.77 -7.52 24.17
CA VAL A 104 7.16 -8.56 25.01
C VAL A 104 5.83 -9.01 24.42
N ASP A 105 5.54 -10.31 24.50
CA ASP A 105 4.25 -10.84 24.10
C ASP A 105 3.16 -10.32 25.04
N SER A 106 2.11 -9.72 24.47
CA SER A 106 0.92 -9.34 25.22
C SER A 106 0.11 -10.59 25.56
N VAL A 107 0.42 -11.24 26.69
CA VAL A 107 -0.36 -12.39 27.17
C VAL A 107 -1.68 -11.92 27.77
N ILE A 108 -2.81 -12.41 27.26
CA ILE A 108 -4.11 -12.26 27.94
C ILE A 108 -4.24 -13.44 28.90
N ALA A 109 -4.27 -13.18 30.21
CA ALA A 109 -4.52 -14.20 31.20
C ALA A 109 -5.93 -14.78 30.99
N SER A 110 -6.00 -16.05 30.56
CA SER A 110 -7.23 -16.83 30.39
C SER A 110 -8.35 -16.12 29.63
N SER A 111 -8.18 -15.93 28.32
CA SER A 111 -9.29 -15.50 27.46
C SER A 111 -10.14 -16.71 27.03
N ALA A 112 -11.42 -16.46 26.72
CA ALA A 112 -12.36 -17.45 26.17
C ALA A 112 -11.90 -18.10 24.84
N LEU A 113 -10.78 -17.65 24.27
CA LEU A 113 -10.08 -18.30 23.16
C LEU A 113 -9.61 -19.71 23.55
N SER A 114 -9.24 -19.98 24.81
CA SER A 114 -8.79 -21.33 25.18
C SER A 114 -9.89 -22.38 25.09
N GLN A 115 -11.17 -22.00 25.24
CA GLN A 115 -12.31 -22.92 25.07
C GLN A 115 -12.69 -23.09 23.60
N THR A 116 -12.69 -22.01 22.82
CA THR A 116 -13.01 -22.07 21.38
C THR A 116 -11.88 -22.70 20.54
N MET A 117 -10.61 -22.51 20.91
CA MET A 117 -9.45 -23.16 20.28
C MET A 117 -9.33 -24.65 20.63
N ALA A 118 -9.78 -25.05 21.84
CA ALA A 118 -9.85 -26.46 22.21
C ALA A 118 -10.90 -27.23 21.38
N ASP A 119 -12.03 -26.57 21.06
CA ASP A 119 -13.11 -27.14 20.26
C ASP A 119 -12.92 -26.95 18.74
N SER A 120 -12.01 -26.07 18.32
CA SER A 120 -11.78 -25.69 16.91
C SER A 120 -10.32 -25.85 16.49
N SER A 121 -9.68 -26.96 16.84
CA SER A 121 -8.29 -27.27 16.44
C SER A 121 -8.06 -27.21 14.92
N ASP A 122 -9.12 -27.32 14.12
CA ASP A 122 -9.09 -27.15 12.66
C ASP A 122 -9.17 -25.69 12.17
N ALA A 123 -9.49 -24.70 13.03
CA ALA A 123 -9.68 -23.30 12.59
C ALA A 123 -8.43 -22.65 12.00
N PHE A 124 -7.25 -23.16 12.36
CA PHE A 124 -5.94 -22.72 11.84
C PHE A 124 -5.17 -23.87 11.19
N LYS A 125 -5.86 -24.95 10.82
CA LYS A 125 -5.26 -25.99 9.99
C LYS A 125 -4.75 -25.36 8.70
N ASP A 126 -3.56 -25.75 8.28
CA ASP A 126 -2.85 -25.21 7.12
C ASP A 126 -2.36 -23.74 7.24
N PHE A 127 -2.38 -23.14 8.44
CA PHE A 127 -1.79 -21.81 8.68
C PHE A 127 -0.26 -21.81 8.54
N THR A 128 0.41 -22.86 9.00
CA THR A 128 1.88 -22.93 9.00
C THR A 128 2.40 -23.11 7.58
N PHE A 129 3.13 -22.12 7.09
CA PHE A 129 3.82 -22.15 5.80
C PHE A 129 5.33 -21.99 5.98
N ASN A 130 6.12 -22.87 5.36
CA ASN A 130 7.58 -22.75 5.29
C ASN A 130 8.01 -22.80 3.81
N PRO A 131 8.45 -21.67 3.22
CA PRO A 131 8.95 -21.67 1.85
C PRO A 131 10.25 -22.47 1.79
N LYS A 132 10.31 -23.50 0.93
CA LYS A 132 11.54 -24.26 0.69
C LYS A 132 12.66 -23.29 0.29
N GLY A 133 13.66 -23.14 1.17
CA GLY A 133 14.84 -22.31 0.90
C GLY A 133 15.27 -21.37 2.01
N GLY A 134 14.49 -21.19 3.08
CA GLY A 134 14.96 -20.58 4.35
C GLY A 134 15.69 -19.24 4.21
N ALA A 135 15.50 -18.49 3.12
CA ALA A 135 16.12 -17.20 2.91
C ALA A 135 15.35 -16.18 3.74
N LEU A 136 15.63 -16.18 5.04
CA LEU A 136 15.73 -14.92 5.76
C LEU A 136 16.76 -14.11 4.95
N LEU A 137 16.28 -13.04 4.33
CA LEU A 137 17.12 -12.08 3.65
C LEU A 137 17.91 -11.37 4.75
N ASP A 138 19.06 -11.93 5.12
CA ASP A 138 20.12 -11.22 5.85
C ASP A 138 20.72 -10.12 4.94
#